data_AF-A0A920J717-F1
#
_entry.id   AF-A0A920J717-F1
#
_cell.length_a   1.000
_cell.length_b   1.000
_cell.length_c   1.000
_cell.angle_alpha   90.00
_cell.angle_beta   90.00
_cell.angle_gamma   90.00
#
_symmetry.space_group_name_H-M   'P 1'
#
loop_
_entity.id
_entity.type
_entity.pdbx_description
1 polymer ?
#
loop_
_entity_poly.entity_id
_entity_poly.type
_entity_poly.pdbx_seq_one_letter_code
_entity_poly.pdbx_strand_id
1 'polypeptide(L)' 'MMDGLALPLDEALKLEAEAFGDCFETEDRLIGVQSFLDHGPGKATFTRK' A
#
# COMPACT_ATOMS: atom_id res chain seq x y z
N MET A 1 1.20 12.58 1.20
CA MET A 1 1.50 13.80 0.42
C MET A 1 1.44 13.40 -1.06
N MET A 2 1.13 14.32 -1.99
CA MET A 2 1.07 14.02 -3.44
C MET A 2 2.44 14.25 -4.09
N ASP A 3 3.48 13.63 -3.55
CA ASP A 3 4.88 13.95 -3.89
C ASP A 3 5.22 13.59 -5.34
N GLY A 4 4.55 12.59 -5.92
CA GLY A 4 4.70 12.23 -7.34
C GLY A 4 3.96 13.14 -8.32
N LEU A 5 3.01 13.98 -7.88
CA LEU A 5 2.13 14.73 -8.79
C LEU A 5 2.88 15.79 -9.61
N ALA A 6 3.94 16.37 -9.05
CA ALA A 6 4.73 17.40 -9.71
C ALA A 6 5.92 16.84 -10.51
N LEU A 7 6.16 15.52 -10.46
CA LEU A 7 7.29 14.88 -11.13
C LEU A 7 6.94 14.49 -12.58
N PRO A 8 7.95 14.33 -13.45
CA PRO A 8 7.79 13.61 -14.70
C PRO A 8 7.20 12.21 -14.47
N LEU A 9 6.43 11.71 -15.43
CA LEU A 9 5.69 10.45 -15.29
C LEU A 9 6.60 9.26 -14.92
N ASP A 10 7.78 9.16 -15.53
CA ASP A 10 8.73 8.07 -15.28
C ASP A 10 9.36 8.12 -13.88
N GLU A 11 9.57 9.32 -13.35
CA GLU A 11 10.02 9.52 -11.96
C GLU A 11 8.89 9.24 -10.98
N ALA A 12 7.67 9.72 -11.27
CA ALA A 12 6.49 9.49 -10.44
C ALA A 12 6.17 7.99 -10.31
N LEU A 13 6.29 7.21 -11.39
CA LEU A 13 6.08 5.76 -11.39
C LEU A 13 7.12 5.03 -10.52
N LYS A 14 8.38 5.48 -10.53
CA LYS A 14 9.42 4.89 -9.65
C LYS A 14 9.10 5.16 -8.18
N LEU A 15 8.73 6.41 -7.86
CA LEU A 15 8.34 6.80 -6.50
C LEU A 15 7.12 6.01 -6.02
N GLU A 16 6.10 5.85 -6.86
CA GLU A 16 4.91 5.05 -6.51
C GLU A 16 5.26 3.58 -6.32
N ALA A 17 6.13 3.00 -7.15
CA ALA A 17 6.56 1.61 -7.02
C ALA A 17 7.33 1.36 -5.71
N GLU A 18 8.21 2.28 -5.31
CA GLU A 18 8.91 2.23 -4.02
C GLU A 18 7.92 2.33 -2.85
N ALA A 19 7.05 3.35 -2.84
CA ALA A 19 6.05 3.52 -1.79
C ALA A 19 5.06 2.35 -1.69
N PHE A 20 4.67 1.76 -2.82
CA PHE A 20 3.87 0.55 -2.85
C PHE A 20 4.65 -0.66 -2.33
N GLY A 21 5.93 -0.77 -2.67
CA GLY A 21 6.84 -1.79 -2.14
C GLY A 21 6.95 -1.73 -0.62
N ASP A 22 7.10 -0.54 -0.03
CA ASP A 22 7.17 -0.34 1.41
C ASP A 22 5.92 -0.88 2.14
N CYS A 23 4.75 -0.80 1.49
CA CYS A 23 3.53 -1.38 2.06
C CYS A 23 3.66 -2.89 2.30
N PHE A 24 4.42 -3.62 1.48
CA PHE A 24 4.60 -5.08 1.61
C PHE A 24 5.42 -5.47 2.84
N GLU A 25 6.20 -4.55 3.39
CA GLU A 25 6.99 -4.77 4.59
C GLU A 25 6.15 -4.63 5.88
N THR A 26 4.94 -4.08 5.78
CA THR A 26 4.05 -3.88 6.93
C THR A 26 3.28 -5.13 7.32
N GLU A 27 2.97 -5.25 8.62
CA GLU A 27 2.02 -6.25 9.14
C GLU A 27 0.60 -6.02 8.59
N ASP A 28 0.24 -4.75 8.39
CA ASP A 28 -1.08 -4.35 7.86
C ASP A 28 -1.34 -4.89 6.44
N ARG A 29 -0.30 -5.08 5.62
CA ARG A 29 -0.43 -5.75 4.32
C ARG A 29 -0.81 -7.22 4.46
N LEU A 30 -0.27 -7.94 5.44
CA LEU A 30 -0.68 -9.32 5.72
C LEU A 30 -2.13 -9.39 6.21
N ILE A 31 -2.49 -8.53 7.18
CA ILE A 31 -3.83 -8.46 7.76
C ILE A 31 -4.87 -8.17 6.66
N GLY A 32 -4.59 -7.17 5.82
CA GLY A 32 -5.49 -6.76 4.74
C GLY A 32 -5.74 -7.88 3.73
N VAL A 33 -4.67 -8.50 3.23
CA VAL A 33 -4.76 -9.57 2.22
C VAL A 33 -5.44 -10.81 2.80
N GLN A 34 -5.06 -11.25 4.01
CA GLN A 34 -5.68 -12.42 4.64
C GLN A 34 -7.16 -12.17 4.93
N SER A 35 -7.52 -11.02 5.50
CA SER A 35 -8.91 -10.66 5.77
C SER A 35 -9.75 -10.63 4.49
N PHE A 36 -9.20 -10.12 3.38
CA PHE A 36 -9.89 -10.12 2.09
C PHE A 36 -10.16 -11.53 1.57
N LEU A 37 -9.17 -12.43 1.62
CA LEU A 37 -9.31 -13.82 1.17
C LEU A 37 -10.36 -14.57 2.00
N ASP A 38 -10.38 -14.34 3.32
CA ASP A 38 -11.26 -15.08 4.23
C ASP A 38 -12.68 -14.49 4.33
N HIS A 39 -12.83 -13.16 4.25
CA HIS A 39 -14.07 -12.46 4.62
C HIS A 39 -14.55 -11.45 3.56
N GLY A 40 -13.80 -11.24 2.49
CA GLY A 40 -14.07 -10.23 1.48
C GLY A 40 -13.66 -8.81 1.91
N PRO A 41 -14.01 -7.78 1.11
CA PRO A 41 -13.50 -6.43 1.28
C PRO A 41 -14.03 -5.73 2.53
N GLY A 42 -13.19 -4.87 3.12
CA GLY A 42 -13.58 -3.94 4.19
C GLY A 42 -13.75 -4.58 5.57
N LYS A 43 -13.20 -5.78 5.81
CA LYS A 43 -13.29 -6.50 7.09
C LYS A 43 -12.01 -6.46 7.94
N ALA A 44 -10.91 -5.97 7.38
CA ALA A 44 -9.62 -5.90 8.06
C ALA A 44 -9.63 -4.85 9.18
N THR A 45 -8.93 -5.16 10.29
CA THR A 45 -8.60 -4.18 11.34
C THR A 45 -7.11 -3.95 11.34
N PHE A 46 -6.68 -2.75 10.92
CA PHE A 46 -5.28 -2.39 10.79
C PHE A 46 -4.68 -1.89 12.11
N THR A 47 -3.42 -2.23 12.34
CA THR A 47 -2.65 -1.91 13.55
C THR A 47 -1.90 -0.58 13.45
N ARG A 48 -1.65 -0.09 12.22
CA ARG A 48 -0.95 1.17 11.91
C ARG A 48 0.46 1.24 12.48
N LYS A 49 1.18 0.13 12.42
CA LYS A 49 2.58 0.01 12.85
C LYS A 49 3.52 -0.06 11.66
#